data_AF-A0A442UMT2-F1
#
_entry.id   AF-A0A442UMT2-F1
#
_cell.length_a   1.000
_cell.length_b   1.000
_cell.length_c   1.000
_cell.angle_alpha   90.00
_cell.angle_beta   90.00
_cell.angle_gamma   90.00
#
_symmetry.space_group_name_H-M   'P 1'
#
loop_
_entity.id
_entity.type
_entity.pdbx_description
1 polymer ?
#
loop_
_entity_poly.entity_id
_entity_poly.type
_entity_poly.pdbx_seq_one_letter_code
_entity_poly.pdbx_strand_id
1 'polypeptide(L)'
;MSFVLPANLRTFFGFDGARPFARSSGPKREAAARFLMFDAYYCCLLLGLDARRLGDETNLESDKFIDGYPDSFKGQAELIAGLLVDAELGRLEIGPDDRDDIEREMVRLLDLTSVTRLSTAGDNLLNRYAVTGFDRLRDAMLPPDNLEDFLVGYHELWDPTGDQS
;
A
#
# COMPACT_ATOMS: atom_id res chain seq x y z
N MET A 1 -14.75 -2.49 5.39
CA MET A 1 -13.97 -3.70 5.64
C MET A 1 -12.52 -3.29 5.92
N SER A 2 -11.75 -4.16 6.55
CA SER A 2 -10.46 -3.87 7.18
C SER A 2 -9.29 -4.11 6.22
N PHE A 3 -8.10 -3.59 6.54
CA PHE A 3 -6.92 -3.79 5.71
C PHE A 3 -6.39 -5.23 5.84
N VAL A 4 -6.02 -5.82 4.70
CA VAL A 4 -5.50 -7.18 4.56
C VAL A 4 -4.16 -7.12 3.85
N LEU A 5 -3.15 -7.83 4.35
CA LEU A 5 -1.82 -7.81 3.75
C LEU A 5 -1.76 -8.69 2.50
N PRO A 6 -0.90 -8.34 1.52
CA PRO A 6 -0.38 -9.29 0.56
C PRO A 6 0.29 -10.48 1.26
N ALA A 7 0.08 -11.67 0.73
CA ALA A 7 0.70 -12.90 1.21
C ALA A 7 2.23 -12.78 1.17
N ASN A 8 2.89 -13.30 2.21
CA ASN A 8 4.34 -13.25 2.41
C ASN A 8 4.95 -11.85 2.65
N LEU A 9 4.15 -10.78 2.71
CA LEU A 9 4.66 -9.44 3.06
C LEU A 9 5.31 -9.45 4.45
N ARG A 10 4.70 -10.16 5.41
CA ARG A 10 5.26 -10.29 6.76
C ARG A 10 6.66 -10.86 6.74
N THR A 11 6.85 -11.95 6.02
CA THR A 11 8.14 -12.64 5.92
C THR A 11 9.17 -11.81 5.17
N PHE A 12 8.76 -11.08 4.12
CA PHE A 12 9.62 -10.19 3.35
C PHE A 12 10.28 -9.13 4.25
N PHE A 13 9.48 -8.43 5.05
CA PHE A 13 9.95 -7.39 5.98
C PHE A 13 10.38 -7.91 7.37
N GLY A 14 10.23 -9.21 7.63
CA GLY A 14 10.60 -9.84 8.89
C GLY A 14 9.66 -9.53 10.07
N PHE A 15 8.37 -9.29 9.82
CA PHE A 15 7.36 -9.08 10.86
C PHE A 15 6.99 -10.35 11.65
N ASP A 16 7.35 -11.54 11.16
CA ASP A 16 7.09 -12.82 11.85
C ASP A 16 7.97 -13.03 13.10
N GLY A 17 9.02 -12.20 13.27
CA GLY A 17 9.90 -12.19 14.44
C GLY A 17 9.55 -11.12 15.49
N ALA A 18 10.39 -10.98 16.52
CA ALA A 18 10.15 -10.00 17.59
C ALA A 18 10.20 -8.52 17.13
N ARG A 19 10.83 -8.23 15.98
CA ARG A 19 10.96 -6.89 15.37
C ARG A 19 11.10 -7.00 13.85
N PRO A 20 10.42 -6.13 13.05
CA PRO A 20 10.75 -5.98 11.63
C PRO A 20 12.22 -5.61 11.48
N PHE A 21 12.85 -6.07 10.39
CA PHE A 21 14.28 -5.86 10.13
C PHE A 21 15.24 -6.45 11.19
N ALA A 22 14.82 -7.48 11.93
CA ALA A 22 15.65 -8.12 12.96
C ALA A 22 16.89 -8.87 12.41
N ARG A 23 17.14 -8.85 11.09
CA ARG A 23 18.31 -9.50 10.47
C ARG A 23 19.62 -8.74 10.74
N SER A 24 19.57 -7.50 11.23
CA SER A 24 20.75 -6.73 11.61
C SER A 24 21.00 -6.70 13.13
N SER A 25 22.15 -7.20 13.55
CA SER A 25 22.68 -7.07 14.92
C SER A 25 23.52 -5.79 15.03
N GLY A 26 22.88 -4.63 15.12
CA GLY A 26 23.54 -3.33 15.34
C GLY A 26 23.20 -2.73 16.72
N PRO A 27 24.16 -2.12 17.44
CA PRO A 27 23.91 -1.61 18.77
C PRO A 27 23.08 -0.31 18.73
N LYS A 28 22.03 -0.27 19.56
CA LYS A 28 21.28 0.91 20.04
C LYS A 28 20.89 1.97 18.99
N ARG A 29 19.61 1.96 18.60
CA ARG A 29 18.87 3.19 18.31
C ARG A 29 17.64 3.28 19.21
N GLU A 30 17.83 3.89 20.38
CA GLU A 30 16.71 4.56 21.04
C GLU A 30 16.22 5.65 20.08
N ALA A 31 14.92 5.63 19.77
CA ALA A 31 14.22 6.55 18.86
C ALA A 31 14.43 6.40 17.34
N ALA A 32 14.83 5.23 16.82
CA ALA A 32 14.57 4.96 15.39
C ALA A 32 13.05 4.94 15.15
N ALA A 33 12.57 5.69 14.16
CA ALA A 33 11.17 5.66 13.74
C ALA A 33 10.77 4.20 13.51
N ARG A 34 9.74 3.73 14.22
CA ARG A 34 9.31 2.34 14.15
C ARG A 34 8.55 2.15 12.85
N PHE A 35 9.15 1.45 11.89
CA PHE A 35 8.45 1.01 10.68
C PHE A 35 7.39 -0.02 11.05
N LEU A 36 6.14 0.32 10.80
CA LEU A 36 4.97 -0.48 11.12
C LEU A 36 4.53 -1.31 9.94
N MET A 37 3.73 -2.33 10.23
CA MET A 37 3.14 -3.18 9.20
C MET A 37 2.22 -2.39 8.25
N PHE A 38 1.58 -1.34 8.76
CA PHE A 38 0.80 -0.43 7.92
C PHE A 38 1.68 0.42 6.99
N ASP A 39 2.91 0.77 7.41
CA ASP A 39 3.84 1.50 6.53
C ASP A 39 4.26 0.62 5.35
N ALA A 40 4.57 -0.66 5.61
CA ALA A 40 4.86 -1.65 4.58
C ALA A 40 3.68 -1.84 3.61
N TYR A 41 2.46 -1.97 4.16
CA TYR A 41 1.24 -2.04 3.38
C TYR A 41 1.05 -0.79 2.50
N TYR A 42 1.22 0.40 3.08
CA TYR A 42 1.02 1.67 2.39
C TYR A 42 2.05 1.88 1.27
N CYS A 43 3.31 1.53 1.51
CA CYS A 43 4.34 1.53 0.46
C CYS A 43 3.96 0.63 -0.73
N CYS A 44 3.45 -0.57 -0.45
CA CYS A 44 2.97 -1.48 -1.50
C CYS A 44 1.73 -0.90 -2.19
N LEU A 45 0.78 -0.35 -1.44
CA LEU A 45 -0.41 0.28 -1.99
C LEU A 45 -0.05 1.37 -3.01
N LEU A 46 0.86 2.29 -2.67
CA LEU A 46 1.24 3.38 -3.57
C LEU A 46 1.82 2.86 -4.89
N LEU A 47 2.72 1.88 -4.83
CA LEU A 47 3.29 1.25 -6.04
C LEU A 47 2.21 0.56 -6.90
N GLY A 48 1.20 -0.02 -6.26
CA GLY A 48 0.08 -0.67 -6.93
C GLY A 48 -0.86 0.32 -7.61
N LEU A 49 -1.21 1.40 -6.91
CA LEU A 49 -2.05 2.48 -7.44
C LEU A 49 -1.38 3.15 -8.64
N ASP A 50 -0.07 3.42 -8.56
CA ASP A 50 0.74 3.92 -9.67
C ASP A 50 0.72 2.96 -10.88
N ALA A 51 0.84 1.65 -10.64
CA ALA A 51 0.78 0.65 -11.69
C ALA A 51 -0.62 0.47 -12.31
N ARG A 52 -1.68 1.01 -11.68
CA ARG A 52 -3.08 0.90 -12.11
C ARG A 52 -3.52 -0.52 -12.49
N ARG A 53 -2.97 -1.52 -11.79
CA ARG A 53 -3.26 -2.95 -11.99
C ARG A 53 -3.68 -3.58 -10.67
N LEU A 54 -4.75 -4.38 -10.72
CA LEU A 54 -5.23 -5.14 -9.57
C LEU A 54 -4.45 -6.45 -9.43
N GLY A 55 -4.05 -6.77 -8.21
CA GLY A 55 -3.47 -8.05 -7.87
C GLY A 55 -4.53 -9.15 -7.77
N ASP A 56 -4.05 -10.39 -7.73
CA ASP A 56 -4.89 -11.56 -7.48
C ASP A 56 -5.35 -11.57 -6.02
N GLU A 57 -6.66 -11.75 -5.80
CA GLU A 57 -7.24 -11.80 -4.46
C GLU A 57 -6.77 -13.03 -3.66
N THR A 58 -6.35 -14.10 -4.33
CA THR A 58 -5.80 -15.30 -3.70
C THR A 58 -4.42 -15.06 -3.06
N ASN A 59 -3.77 -13.96 -3.43
CA ASN A 59 -2.51 -13.50 -2.84
C ASN A 59 -2.72 -12.55 -1.66
N LEU A 60 -3.91 -12.51 -1.06
CA LEU A 60 -4.17 -11.83 0.21
C LEU A 60 -4.10 -12.82 1.37
N GLU A 61 -3.72 -12.33 2.56
CA GLU A 61 -3.90 -13.09 3.79
C GLU A 61 -5.39 -13.35 4.06
N SER A 62 -5.69 -14.44 4.77
CA SER A 62 -7.08 -14.79 5.12
C SER A 62 -7.69 -13.85 6.17
N ASP A 63 -6.86 -13.32 7.05
CA ASP A 63 -7.28 -12.48 8.16
C ASP A 63 -6.89 -11.01 7.93
N LYS A 64 -7.78 -10.12 8.36
CA LYS A 64 -7.46 -8.70 8.49
C LYS A 64 -6.30 -8.49 9.47
N PHE A 65 -5.43 -7.54 9.15
CA PHE A 65 -4.34 -7.18 10.06
C PHE A 65 -4.64 -5.94 10.92
N ILE A 66 -5.50 -5.05 10.45
CA ILE A 66 -5.97 -3.87 11.19
C ILE A 66 -7.33 -3.39 10.67
N ASP A 67 -8.19 -2.92 11.57
CA ASP A 67 -9.58 -2.52 11.28
C ASP A 67 -9.77 -1.13 10.67
N GLY A 68 -8.72 -0.31 10.65
CA GLY A 68 -8.79 1.05 10.17
C GLY A 68 -7.41 1.69 10.12
N TYR A 69 -7.36 2.96 9.72
CA TYR A 69 -6.11 3.69 9.68
C TYR A 69 -5.49 3.81 11.07
N PRO A 70 -4.17 3.55 11.22
CA PRO A 70 -3.44 3.96 12.41
C PRO A 70 -3.60 5.47 12.65
N ASP A 71 -3.40 5.92 13.90
CA ASP A 71 -3.64 7.33 14.27
C ASP A 71 -2.90 8.34 13.38
N SER A 72 -1.68 8.01 12.95
CA SER A 72 -0.88 8.83 12.04
C SER A 72 -1.47 8.99 10.64
N PHE A 73 -2.34 8.07 10.21
CA PHE A 73 -2.96 8.03 8.89
C PHE A 73 -4.44 8.43 8.88
N LYS A 74 -5.08 8.58 10.04
CA LYS A 74 -6.50 8.98 10.12
C LYS A 74 -6.79 10.30 9.38
N GLY A 75 -5.86 11.26 9.42
CA GLY A 75 -5.98 12.53 8.70
C GLY A 75 -5.79 12.42 7.18
N GLN A 76 -5.40 11.25 6.67
CA GLN A 76 -5.08 11.03 5.25
C GLN A 76 -6.14 10.15 4.54
N ALA A 77 -7.21 9.77 5.22
CA ALA A 77 -8.24 8.86 4.69
C ALA A 77 -8.84 9.35 3.36
N GLU A 78 -9.15 10.64 3.25
CA GLU A 78 -9.71 11.24 2.04
C GLU A 78 -8.69 11.29 0.89
N LEU A 79 -7.42 11.53 1.21
CA LEU A 79 -6.34 11.52 0.22
C LEU A 79 -6.17 10.12 -0.36
N ILE A 80 -6.11 9.10 0.50
CA ILE A 80 -5.97 7.71 0.08
C ILE A 80 -7.18 7.27 -0.75
N ALA A 81 -8.39 7.67 -0.35
CA ALA A 81 -9.60 7.42 -1.12
C ALA A 81 -9.56 8.11 -2.50
N GLY A 82 -9.07 9.35 -2.58
CA GLY A 82 -8.88 10.06 -3.84
C GLY A 82 -7.88 9.37 -4.77
N LEU A 83 -6.76 8.87 -4.23
CA LEU A 83 -5.77 8.09 -5.00
C LEU A 83 -6.36 6.79 -5.55
N LEU A 84 -7.21 6.11 -4.76
CA LEU A 84 -7.91 4.91 -5.23
C LEU A 84 -8.88 5.24 -6.38
N VAL A 85 -9.65 6.32 -6.25
CA VAL A 85 -10.56 6.78 -7.31
C VAL A 85 -9.77 7.08 -8.59
N ASP A 86 -8.68 7.86 -8.51
CA ASP A 86 -7.85 8.17 -9.67
C ASP A 86 -7.30 6.91 -10.36
N ALA A 87 -6.79 5.96 -9.58
CA ALA A 87 -6.27 4.71 -10.12
C ALA A 87 -7.36 3.89 -10.83
N GLU A 88 -8.57 3.81 -10.27
CA GLU A 88 -9.69 3.09 -10.87
C GLU A 88 -10.21 3.78 -12.15
N LEU A 89 -10.35 5.10 -12.16
CA LEU A 89 -10.73 5.85 -13.36
C LEU A 89 -9.70 5.61 -14.48
N GLY A 90 -8.42 5.69 -14.15
CA GLY A 90 -7.33 5.41 -15.09
C GLY A 90 -7.33 3.97 -15.60
N ARG A 91 -7.57 2.98 -14.73
CA ARG A 91 -7.61 1.56 -15.10
C ARG A 91 -8.83 1.21 -15.97
N LEU A 92 -9.95 1.90 -15.76
CA LEU A 92 -11.19 1.71 -16.52
C LEU A 92 -11.26 2.56 -17.78
N GLU A 93 -10.20 3.34 -18.08
CA GLU A 93 -10.13 4.25 -19.22
C GLU A 93 -11.27 5.30 -19.23
N ILE A 94 -11.74 5.70 -18.04
CA ILE A 94 -12.78 6.72 -17.87
C ILE A 94 -12.12 8.10 -17.99
N GLY A 95 -12.54 8.88 -18.99
CA GLY A 95 -12.02 10.21 -19.26
C GLY A 95 -12.63 11.28 -18.35
N PRO A 96 -12.00 12.47 -18.28
CA PRO A 96 -12.49 13.57 -17.43
C PRO A 96 -13.86 14.14 -17.88
N ASP A 97 -14.27 13.87 -19.11
CA ASP A 97 -15.55 14.32 -19.67
C ASP A 97 -16.70 13.33 -19.37
N ASP A 98 -16.39 12.11 -18.91
CA ASP A 98 -17.35 11.03 -18.65
C ASP A 98 -18.00 11.16 -17.26
N ARG A 99 -18.67 12.30 -17.03
CA ARG A 99 -19.19 12.69 -15.71
C ARG A 99 -20.05 11.62 -15.03
N ASP A 100 -20.93 10.98 -15.78
CA ASP A 100 -21.85 9.97 -15.25
C ASP A 100 -21.10 8.72 -14.75
N ASP A 101 -20.04 8.30 -15.45
CA ASP A 101 -19.24 7.14 -15.06
C ASP A 101 -18.25 7.47 -13.94
N ILE A 102 -17.73 8.69 -13.90
CA ILE A 102 -16.97 9.21 -12.76
C ILE A 102 -17.83 9.17 -11.49
N GLU A 103 -19.05 9.73 -11.54
CA GLU A 103 -19.97 9.76 -10.40
C GLU A 103 -20.31 8.33 -9.94
N ARG A 104 -20.59 7.43 -10.88
CA ARG A 104 -20.86 6.01 -10.60
C ARG A 104 -19.70 5.35 -9.84
N GLU A 105 -18.46 5.57 -10.28
CA GLU A 105 -17.29 5.01 -9.61
C GLU A 105 -17.06 5.63 -8.24
N MET A 106 -17.24 6.95 -8.09
CA MET A 106 -17.16 7.60 -6.78
C MET A 106 -18.18 7.02 -5.80
N VAL A 107 -19.45 6.84 -6.21
CA VAL A 107 -20.50 6.24 -5.37
C VAL A 107 -20.19 4.77 -5.05
N ARG A 108 -19.60 4.03 -5.99
CA ARG A 108 -19.20 2.64 -5.76
C ARG A 108 -18.08 2.52 -4.72
N LEU A 109 -17.11 3.43 -4.77
CA LEU A 109 -15.86 3.32 -4.02
C LEU A 109 -15.92 4.00 -2.64
N LEU A 110 -16.71 5.07 -2.49
CA LEU A 110 -16.68 5.92 -1.30
C LEU A 110 -17.85 5.64 -0.35
N ASP A 111 -17.55 5.69 0.95
CA ASP A 111 -18.54 5.73 2.02
C ASP A 111 -18.10 6.76 3.05
N LEU A 112 -18.76 7.93 3.04
CA LEU A 112 -18.42 9.02 3.94
C LEU A 112 -18.72 8.70 5.41
N THR A 113 -19.45 7.64 5.71
CA THR A 113 -19.75 7.23 7.10
C THR A 113 -18.75 6.23 7.64
N SER A 114 -17.94 5.61 6.77
CA SER A 114 -16.95 4.61 7.18
C SER A 114 -15.67 5.25 7.71
N VAL A 115 -14.95 4.50 8.56
CA VAL A 115 -13.67 4.94 9.14
C VAL A 115 -12.59 5.10 8.06
N THR A 116 -12.65 4.29 7.01
CA THR A 116 -11.68 4.34 5.90
C THR A 116 -12.07 5.35 4.82
N ARG A 117 -13.27 5.94 4.90
CA ARG A 117 -13.95 6.72 3.84
C ARG A 117 -14.28 5.92 2.58
N LEU A 118 -14.12 4.61 2.64
CA LEU A 118 -14.32 3.68 1.54
C LEU A 118 -15.48 2.75 1.82
N SER A 119 -16.14 2.35 0.75
CA SER A 119 -17.08 1.23 0.77
C SER A 119 -16.31 -0.09 0.90
N THR A 120 -17.01 -1.20 1.16
CA THR A 120 -16.41 -2.54 1.12
C THR A 120 -15.73 -2.83 -0.22
N ALA A 121 -16.27 -2.34 -1.33
CA ALA A 121 -15.63 -2.50 -2.64
C ALA A 121 -14.33 -1.69 -2.73
N GLY A 122 -14.32 -0.48 -2.18
CA GLY A 122 -13.12 0.35 -2.08
C GLY A 122 -12.02 -0.32 -1.27
N ASP A 123 -12.34 -0.82 -0.07
CA ASP A 123 -11.35 -1.51 0.78
C ASP A 123 -10.75 -2.75 0.09
N ASN A 124 -11.58 -3.54 -0.60
CA ASN A 124 -11.13 -4.71 -1.34
C ASN A 124 -10.18 -4.35 -2.49
N LEU A 125 -10.49 -3.28 -3.24
CA LEU A 125 -9.61 -2.82 -4.31
C LEU A 125 -8.28 -2.30 -3.77
N LEU A 126 -8.32 -1.57 -2.66
CA LEU A 126 -7.12 -1.04 -2.00
C LEU A 126 -6.17 -2.17 -1.57
N ASN A 127 -6.71 -3.25 -0.99
CA ASN A 127 -5.94 -4.46 -0.67
C ASN A 127 -5.35 -5.12 -1.94
N ARG A 128 -6.12 -5.21 -3.03
CA ARG A 128 -5.63 -5.79 -4.30
C ARG A 128 -4.57 -4.94 -4.99
N TYR A 129 -4.64 -3.62 -4.86
CA TYR A 129 -3.56 -2.74 -5.32
C TYR A 129 -2.29 -2.96 -4.51
N ALA A 130 -2.39 -3.12 -3.18
CA ALA A 130 -1.25 -3.47 -2.36
C ALA A 130 -0.58 -4.80 -2.78
N VAL A 131 -1.34 -5.78 -3.28
CA VAL A 131 -0.78 -7.02 -3.85
C VAL A 131 0.10 -6.72 -5.06
N THR A 132 -0.41 -5.97 -6.04
CA THR A 132 0.38 -5.59 -7.23
C THR A 132 1.65 -4.85 -6.86
N GLY A 133 1.55 -3.89 -5.94
CA GLY A 133 2.73 -3.13 -5.54
C GLY A 133 3.73 -3.96 -4.73
N PHE A 134 3.26 -4.97 -3.98
CA PHE A 134 4.15 -5.93 -3.33
C PHE A 134 4.85 -6.83 -4.35
N ASP A 135 4.15 -7.28 -5.39
CA ASP A 135 4.77 -8.03 -6.49
C ASP A 135 5.84 -7.19 -7.18
N ARG A 136 5.54 -5.92 -7.52
CA ARG A 136 6.53 -4.97 -8.08
C ARG A 136 7.73 -4.77 -7.15
N LEU A 137 7.50 -4.63 -5.86
CA LEU A 137 8.57 -4.46 -4.87
C LEU A 137 9.48 -5.70 -4.81
N ARG A 138 8.89 -6.89 -4.70
CA ARG A 138 9.62 -8.16 -4.60
C ARG A 138 10.42 -8.47 -5.87
N ASP A 139 9.88 -8.11 -7.02
CA ASP A 139 10.56 -8.34 -8.31
C ASP A 139 11.77 -7.41 -8.50
N ALA A 140 11.76 -6.24 -7.84
CA ALA A 140 12.81 -5.24 -7.96
C ALA A 140 13.91 -5.33 -6.89
N MET A 141 13.59 -5.83 -5.69
CA MET A 141 14.57 -5.90 -4.62
C MET A 141 14.46 -7.17 -3.76
N LEU A 142 15.61 -7.59 -3.22
CA LEU A 142 15.66 -8.65 -2.23
C LEU A 142 15.03 -8.19 -0.90
N PRO A 143 14.56 -9.13 -0.06
CA PRO A 143 14.06 -8.80 1.28
C PRO A 143 15.05 -7.92 2.06
N PRO A 144 14.67 -6.70 2.46
CA PRO A 144 15.59 -5.74 3.09
C PRO A 144 16.04 -6.20 4.49
N ASP A 145 17.31 -5.94 4.83
CA ASP A 145 17.88 -6.28 6.15
C ASP A 145 17.65 -5.20 7.21
N ASN A 146 17.51 -3.95 6.78
CA ASN A 146 17.20 -2.78 7.61
C ASN A 146 16.30 -1.77 6.88
N LEU A 147 15.84 -0.74 7.60
CA LEU A 147 14.94 0.27 7.07
C LEU A 147 15.61 1.13 6.00
N GLU A 148 16.90 1.44 6.16
CA GLU A 148 17.66 2.22 5.18
C GLU A 148 17.74 1.52 3.83
N ASP A 149 18.10 0.23 3.82
CA ASP A 149 18.16 -0.59 2.61
C ASP A 149 16.80 -0.63 1.91
N PHE A 150 15.73 -0.73 2.69
CA PHE A 150 14.37 -0.64 2.16
C PHE A 150 14.08 0.72 1.52
N LEU A 151 14.37 1.82 2.21
CA LEU A 151 14.06 3.16 1.71
C LEU A 151 14.85 3.50 0.44
N VAL A 152 16.10 3.06 0.32
CA VAL A 152 16.92 3.22 -0.89
C VAL A 152 16.31 2.43 -2.04
N GLY A 153 16.08 1.13 -1.87
CA GLY A 153 15.49 0.30 -2.94
C GLY A 153 14.06 0.74 -3.32
N TYR A 154 13.29 1.20 -2.34
CA TYR A 154 11.96 1.74 -2.59
C TYR A 154 12.02 3.07 -3.38
N HIS A 155 12.99 3.94 -3.11
CA HIS A 155 13.17 5.18 -3.88
C HIS A 155 13.53 4.88 -5.35
N GLU A 156 14.45 3.94 -5.59
CA GLU A 156 14.86 3.53 -6.95
C GLU A 156 13.69 2.99 -7.79
N LEU A 157 12.64 2.46 -7.17
CA LEU A 157 11.43 2.03 -7.86
C LEU A 157 10.59 3.18 -8.44
N TRP A 158 10.67 4.36 -7.84
CA TRP A 158 9.98 5.58 -8.29
C TRP A 158 10.82 6.39 -9.27
N ASP A 159 12.14 6.33 -9.12
CA ASP A 159 13.10 6.97 -10.01
C ASP A 159 14.17 5.97 -10.48
N PRO A 160 13.84 5.10 -11.47
CA PRO A 160 14.76 4.08 -11.97
C PRO A 160 15.94 4.67 -12.75
N THR A 161 15.90 5.97 -13.06
CA THR A 161 16.93 6.73 -13.76
C THR A 161 17.35 7.87 -12.87
N GLY A 162 18.02 7.58 -11.75
CA GLY A 162 18.72 8.59 -10.98
C GLY A 162 19.74 9.29 -11.88
N ASP A 163 19.32 10.37 -12.55
CA ASP A 163 20.18 11.25 -13.30
C ASP A 163 21.06 11.92 -12.25
N GLN A 164 22.26 11.38 -12.08
CA GLN A 164 23.32 11.98 -11.29
C GLN A 164 23.69 13.30 -11.99
N SER A 165 22.96 14.35 -11.65
CA SER A 165 23.23 15.73 -12.08
C SER A 165 23.97 16.50 -10.99
#